data_AF-A0A945M3M1-F1
#
_entry.id   AF-A0A945M3M1-F1
#
_cell.length_a   1.000
_cell.length_b   1.000
_cell.length_c   1.000
_cell.angle_alpha   90.00
_cell.angle_beta   90.00
_cell.angle_gamma   90.00
#
_symmetry.space_group_name_H-M   'P 1'
#
loop_
_entity.id
_entity.type
_entity.pdbx_description
1 polymer ?
#
loop_
_entity_poly.entity_id
_entity_poly.type
_entity_poly.pdbx_seq_one_letter_code
_entity_poly.pdbx_strand_id
1 'polypeptide(L)'
;IKIETGRMHQIRVHALSIGQPVCGDTKYGDKEVNKRLREYGLKRMFLHSKNISFFYKGKHTIEAPQPDDLTLVIDNLKNDL
;
A
#
# COMPACT_ATOMS: atom_id res chain seq x y z
N ILE A 1 4.80 -7.54 -0.40
CA ILE A 1 4.26 -8.00 -1.70
C ILE A 1 5.40 -8.01 -2.69
N LYS A 2 5.58 -9.10 -3.45
CA LYS A 2 6.50 -9.17 -4.59
C LYS A 2 5.65 -9.38 -5.84
N ILE A 3 5.91 -8.60 -6.88
CA ILE A 3 5.20 -8.71 -8.16
C ILE A 3 6.08 -9.44 -9.17
N GLU A 4 5.48 -10.34 -9.94
CA GLU A 4 6.16 -11.05 -11.04
C GLU A 4 5.90 -10.38 -12.39
N THR A 5 4.73 -9.76 -12.53
CA THR A 5 4.31 -9.02 -13.71
C THR A 5 3.86 -7.62 -13.33
N GLY A 6 3.84 -6.71 -14.31
CA GLY A 6 3.54 -5.28 -14.12
C GLY A 6 2.21 -4.85 -14.75
N ARG A 7 1.16 -5.66 -14.67
CA ARG A 7 -0.15 -5.30 -15.25
C ARG A 7 -0.75 -4.09 -14.52
N MET A 8 -1.56 -3.32 -15.24
CA MET A 8 -2.23 -2.15 -14.69
C MET A 8 -3.09 -2.53 -13.47
N HIS A 9 -2.89 -1.86 -12.33
CA HIS A 9 -3.60 -2.10 -11.07
C HIS A 9 -3.46 -3.51 -10.47
N GLN A 10 -2.49 -4.31 -10.91
CA GLN A 10 -2.39 -5.73 -10.56
C GLN A 10 -2.52 -6.03 -9.07
N ILE A 11 -1.73 -5.36 -8.21
CA ILE A 11 -1.79 -5.55 -6.76
C ILE A 11 -3.20 -5.26 -6.22
N ARG A 12 -3.82 -4.17 -6.69
CA ARG A 12 -5.12 -3.69 -6.20
C ARG A 12 -6.25 -4.67 -6.54
N VAL A 13 -6.27 -5.14 -7.78
CA VAL A 13 -7.28 -6.10 -8.26
C VAL A 13 -7.08 -7.47 -7.61
N HIS A 14 -5.84 -7.93 -7.47
CA HIS A 14 -5.57 -9.21 -6.80
C HIS A 14 -5.98 -9.17 -5.32
N ALA A 15 -5.65 -8.09 -4.61
CA ALA A 15 -6.06 -7.88 -3.22
C ALA A 15 -7.59 -7.89 -3.07
N LEU A 16 -8.31 -7.22 -3.97
CA LEU A 16 -9.78 -7.28 -4.01
C LEU A 16 -10.29 -8.71 -4.30
N SER A 17 -9.67 -9.45 -5.23
CA SER A 17 -10.14 -10.79 -5.62
C SER A 17 -10.09 -11.81 -4.48
N ILE A 18 -9.23 -11.59 -3.48
CA ILE A 18 -9.15 -12.42 -2.26
C ILE A 18 -9.98 -11.87 -1.10
N GLY A 19 -10.80 -10.83 -1.34
CA GLY A 19 -11.65 -10.21 -0.32
C GLY A 19 -10.91 -9.29 0.65
N GLN A 20 -9.67 -8.89 0.34
CA GLN A 20 -8.83 -8.02 1.18
C GLN A 20 -8.33 -6.82 0.38
N PRO A 21 -9.23 -5.92 -0.08
CA PRO A 21 -8.84 -4.82 -0.95
C PRO A 21 -7.91 -3.83 -0.24
N VAL A 22 -7.11 -3.10 -1.03
CA VAL A 22 -6.13 -2.15 -0.50
C VAL A 22 -6.83 -0.97 0.19
N CYS A 23 -6.45 -0.69 1.44
CA CYS A 23 -6.96 0.45 2.19
C CYS A 23 -6.66 1.78 1.48
N GLY A 24 -7.60 2.72 1.53
CA GLY A 24 -7.49 4.02 0.86
C GLY A 24 -7.61 3.96 -0.67
N ASP A 25 -7.87 2.79 -1.26
CA ASP A 25 -8.14 2.65 -2.69
C ASP A 25 -9.58 3.13 -3.00
N THR A 26 -9.70 4.20 -3.78
CA THR A 26 -11.00 4.81 -4.12
C THR A 26 -11.78 4.05 -5.19
N LYS A 27 -11.14 3.14 -5.94
CA LYS A 27 -11.76 2.40 -7.06
C LYS A 27 -12.07 0.96 -6.70
N TYR A 28 -11.15 0.26 -6.05
CA TYR A 28 -11.27 -1.17 -5.71
C TYR A 28 -11.36 -1.42 -4.20
N GLY A 29 -11.32 -0.36 -3.37
CA GLY A 29 -11.42 -0.45 -1.91
C GLY A 29 -12.85 -0.43 -1.39
N ASP A 30 -12.98 -0.76 -0.12
CA ASP A 30 -14.24 -0.65 0.62
C ASP A 30 -14.43 0.80 1.12
N LYS A 31 -15.57 1.42 0.77
CA LYS A 31 -15.86 2.82 1.10
C LYS A 31 -16.03 3.06 2.60
N GLU A 32 -16.68 2.16 3.32
CA GLU A 32 -16.92 2.29 4.75
C GLU A 32 -15.63 2.07 5.54
N VAL A 33 -14.83 1.06 5.15
CA VAL A 33 -13.49 0.86 5.72
C VAL A 33 -12.61 2.07 5.47
N ASN A 34 -12.60 2.60 4.25
CA ASN A 34 -11.83 3.80 3.91
C ASN A 34 -12.28 5.02 4.71
N LYS A 35 -13.59 5.20 4.93
CA LYS A 35 -14.12 6.29 5.74
C LYS A 35 -13.64 6.18 7.18
N ARG A 36 -13.71 5.00 7.79
CA ARG A 36 -13.19 4.75 9.14
C ARG A 36 -11.68 4.99 9.21
N LEU A 37 -10.91 4.50 8.24
CA LEU A 37 -9.45 4.67 8.23
C LEU A 37 -8.99 6.13 8.06
N ARG A 38 -9.84 7.04 7.55
CA ARG A 38 -9.54 8.47 7.54
C ARG A 38 -9.44 9.06 8.94
N GLU A 39 -10.16 8.52 9.91
CA GLU A 39 -10.09 8.95 11.32
C GLU A 39 -8.71 8.66 11.92
N TYR A 40 -8.03 7.61 11.44
CA TYR A 40 -6.65 7.28 11.79
C TYR A 40 -5.61 8.02 10.94
N GLY A 41 -6.04 8.93 10.05
CA GLY A 41 -5.16 9.77 9.23
C GLY A 41 -4.89 9.26 7.82
N LEU A 42 -5.54 8.17 7.36
CA LEU A 42 -5.29 7.62 6.02
C LEU A 42 -5.91 8.50 4.92
N LYS A 43 -5.06 9.26 4.20
CA LYS A 43 -5.48 10.22 3.15
C LYS A 43 -5.27 9.73 1.72
N ARG A 44 -4.51 8.66 1.53
CA ARG A 44 -4.21 8.06 0.22
C ARG A 44 -4.24 6.54 0.29
N MET A 45 -4.12 5.88 -0.86
CA MET A 45 -3.99 4.43 -0.93
C MET A 45 -2.78 3.94 -0.12
N PHE A 46 -3.00 2.97 0.76
CA PHE A 46 -1.99 2.28 1.57
C PHE A 46 -1.20 1.30 0.69
N LEU A 47 -0.48 1.85 -0.29
CA LEU A 47 0.39 1.12 -1.18
C LEU A 47 1.65 1.95 -1.43
N HIS A 48 2.80 1.34 -1.16
CA HIS A 48 4.11 1.97 -1.26
C HIS A 48 5.11 1.03 -1.93
N SER A 49 5.90 1.56 -2.87
CA SER A 49 6.98 0.82 -3.52
C SER A 49 8.24 0.92 -2.67
N LYS A 50 8.42 -0.04 -1.75
CA LYS A 50 9.52 -0.03 -0.77
C LYS A 50 10.90 -0.28 -1.38
N ASN A 51 11.01 -1.17 -2.38
CA ASN A 51 12.29 -1.56 -2.94
C ASN A 51 12.14 -1.76 -4.45
N ILE A 52 13.15 -1.33 -5.20
CA ILE A 52 13.34 -1.70 -6.60
C ILE A 52 14.75 -2.26 -6.77
N SER A 53 14.86 -3.38 -7.48
CA SER A 53 16.12 -4.02 -7.81
C SER A 53 16.18 -4.28 -9.31
N PHE A 54 17.28 -3.93 -9.96
CA PHE A 54 17.47 -4.10 -11.40
C PHE A 54 18.94 -4.29 -11.77
N PHE A 55 19.19 -4.80 -12.98
CA PHE A 55 20.53 -4.97 -13.52
C PHE A 55 20.81 -3.90 -14.56
N TYR A 56 21.85 -3.10 -14.33
CA TYR A 56 22.38 -2.15 -15.30
C TYR A 56 23.86 -1.89 -15.00
N LYS A 57 24.77 -2.48 -15.81
CA LYS A 57 26.22 -2.46 -15.52
C LYS A 57 26.57 -2.96 -14.10
N GLY A 58 25.80 -3.92 -13.59
CA GLY A 58 25.87 -4.40 -12.19
C GLY A 58 24.48 -4.51 -11.56
N LYS A 59 24.41 -5.10 -10.36
CA LYS A 59 23.17 -5.18 -9.59
C LYS A 59 22.97 -3.88 -8.81
N HIS A 60 21.80 -3.27 -8.98
CA HIS A 60 21.37 -2.11 -8.22
C HIS A 60 20.16 -2.46 -7.36
N THR A 61 20.16 -1.96 -6.13
CA THR A 61 19.03 -2.05 -5.21
C THR A 61 18.82 -0.67 -4.61
N ILE A 62 17.60 -0.14 -4.75
CA ILE A 62 17.20 1.15 -4.19
C ILE A 62 16.03 0.88 -3.24
N GLU A 63 16.10 1.47 -2.06
CA GLU A 63 15.05 1.38 -1.04
C GLU A 63 14.45 2.75 -0.76
N ALA A 64 13.13 2.78 -0.62
CA ALA A 64 12.38 3.94 -0.17
C ALA A 64 11.85 3.65 1.23
N PRO A 65 12.22 4.44 2.26
CA PRO A 65 11.72 4.25 3.61
C PRO A 65 10.18 4.31 3.65
N GLN A 66 9.59 3.73 4.69
CA GLN A 66 8.16 3.85 4.95
C GLN A 66 7.81 5.35 5.03
N PRO A 67 6.88 5.85 4.20
CA PRO A 67 6.47 7.24 4.27
C PRO A 67 5.81 7.57 5.61
N ASP A 68 6.15 8.71 6.20
CA ASP A 68 5.67 9.14 7.53
C ASP A 68 4.14 9.16 7.63
N ASP A 69 3.46 9.51 6.54
CA ASP A 69 2.00 9.53 6.47
C ASP A 69 1.37 8.14 6.67
N LEU A 70 2.03 7.07 6.19
CA LEU A 70 1.57 5.70 6.40
C LEU A 70 2.03 5.14 7.75
N THR A 71 3.19 5.58 8.26
CA THR A 71 3.67 5.23 9.60
C THR A 71 2.69 5.71 10.66
N LEU A 72 2.28 6.98 10.58
CA LEU A 72 1.31 7.58 11.50
C LEU A 72 0.00 6.80 11.58
N VAL A 73 -0.50 6.31 10.43
CA VAL A 73 -1.72 5.50 10.37
C VAL A 73 -1.55 4.18 11.12
N ILE A 74 -0.41 3.51 10.97
CA ILE A 74 -0.11 2.27 11.69
C ILE A 74 -0.07 2.54 13.20
N ASP A 75 0.58 3.61 13.61
CA ASP A 75 0.74 3.94 15.03
C ASP A 75 -0.61 4.27 15.67
N ASN A 76 -1.45 5.08 15.00
CA ASN A 76 -2.81 5.37 15.46
C ASN A 76 -3.67 4.11 15.58
N LEU A 77 -3.56 3.17 14.63
CA LEU A 77 -4.30 1.90 14.68
C LEU A 77 -3.83 1.00 15.83
N LYS A 78 -2.52 0.98 16.13
CA LYS A 78 -1.97 0.19 17.23
C LYS A 78 -2.36 0.72 18.60
N ASN A 79 -2.50 2.04 18.75
CA ASN A 79 -2.86 2.65 20.02
C ASN A 79 -4.35 2.50 20.36
N ASP A 80 -5.17 2.13 19.39
CA ASP A 80 -6.62 1.91 19.55
C ASP A 80 -6.97 0.42 19.80
N LEU A 81 -5.98 -0.47 19.70
CA LEU A 81 -6.06 -1.90 19.99
C LEU A 81 -5.49 -2.21 21.39
#